data_AF-A0A7H4PDQ6-F1
#
_entry.id   AF-A0A7H4PDQ6-F1
#
_cell.length_a   1.000
_cell.length_b   1.000
_cell.length_c   1.000
_cell.angle_alpha   90.00
_cell.angle_beta   90.00
_cell.angle_gamma   90.00
#
_symmetry.space_group_name_H-M   'P 1'
#
loop_
_entity.id
_entity.type
_entity.pdbx_description
1 polymer ?
#
loop_
_entity_poly.entity_id
_entity_poly.type
_entity_poly.pdbx_seq_one_letter_code
_entity_poly.pdbx_strand_id
1 'polypeptide(L)' 'MRQQLQSKRYEYHALLTADKPDSAKVESIAQEMEVLGQQLAQQRVKFDLALAQAGISRGVGMGPGSCGGGRGHMGMSHW' A
#
# COMPACT_ATOMS: atom_id res chain seq x y z
N MET A 1 12.03 -0.08 2.97
CA MET A 1 10.75 -0.04 3.71
C MET A 1 9.62 -0.84 3.08
N ARG A 2 9.16 -0.60 1.83
CA ARG A 2 8.08 -1.43 1.23
C ARG A 2 8.39 -2.93 1.19
N GLN A 3 9.59 -3.27 0.72
CA GLN A 3 10.04 -4.67 0.64
C GLN A 3 10.20 -5.31 2.03
N GLN A 4 10.65 -4.54 3.02
CA GLN A 4 10.75 -5.00 4.42
C GLN A 4 9.38 -5.30 5.02
N LEU A 5 8.38 -4.45 4.77
CA LEU A 5 6.99 -4.69 5.21
C LEU A 5 6.40 -5.96 4.56
N GLN A 6 6.71 -6.20 3.29
CA GLN A 6 6.28 -7.42 2.61
C GLN A 6 6.94 -8.67 3.22
N SER A 7 8.24 -8.63 3.50
CA SER A 7 8.94 -9.74 4.17
C SER A 7 8.30 -10.07 5.52
N LYS A 8 8.03 -9.05 6.34
CA LYS A 8 7.40 -9.22 7.66
C LYS A 8 5.96 -9.74 7.57
N ARG A 9 5.21 -9.37 6.53
CA ARG A 9 3.87 -9.94 6.26
C ARG A 9 3.92 -11.44 5.95
N TYR A 10 4.95 -11.90 5.22
CA TYR A 10 5.12 -13.33 4.97
C TYR A 10 5.48 -14.08 6.25
N GLU A 11 6.36 -13.53 7.09
CA GLU A 11 6.69 -14.10 8.40
C GLU A 11 5.44 -14.18 9.31
N TYR A 12 4.66 -13.10 9.38
CA TYR A 12 3.41 -13.05 10.12
C TYR A 12 2.41 -14.12 9.65
N HIS A 13 2.22 -14.23 8.32
CA HIS A 13 1.32 -15.22 7.75
C HIS A 13 1.81 -16.66 8.01
N ALA A 14 3.12 -16.91 7.91
CA ALA A 14 3.72 -18.21 8.20
C ALA A 14 3.47 -18.63 9.66
N LEU A 15 3.60 -17.71 10.61
CA LEU A 15 3.31 -17.97 12.03
C LEU A 15 1.82 -18.24 12.29
N LEU A 16 0.92 -17.58 11.54
CA LEU A 16 -0.52 -17.84 11.64
C LEU A 16 -0.93 -19.19 11.04
N THR A 17 -0.22 -19.65 10.01
CA THR A 17 -0.46 -20.96 9.37
C THR A 17 0.24 -22.12 10.09
N ALA A 18 1.02 -21.86 11.14
CA ALA A 18 1.70 -22.90 11.90
C ALA A 18 0.70 -23.67 12.80
N ASP A 19 0.94 -24.98 13.00
CA ASP A 19 0.07 -25.86 13.82
C ASP A 19 -0.10 -25.38 15.28
N LYS A 20 0.88 -24.63 15.80
CA LYS A 20 0.84 -23.95 17.10
C LYS A 20 1.31 -22.51 16.94
N PRO A 21 0.39 -21.56 16.68
CA PRO A 21 0.76 -20.16 16.59
C PRO A 21 1.23 -19.65 17.95
N ASP A 22 2.45 -19.11 17.98
CA ASP A 22 3.03 -18.46 19.16
C ASP A 22 2.51 -17.02 19.24
N SER A 23 1.47 -16.81 20.06
CA SER A 23 0.77 -15.52 20.16
C SER A 23 1.70 -14.35 20.47
N ALA A 24 2.72 -14.55 21.32
CA ALA A 24 3.67 -13.50 21.67
C ALA A 24 4.52 -13.06 20.46
N LYS A 25 4.93 -14.01 19.62
CA LYS A 25 5.66 -13.71 18.38
C LYS A 25 4.76 -13.06 17.32
N VAL A 26 3.53 -13.52 17.21
CA VAL A 26 2.54 -12.94 16.28
C VAL A 26 2.26 -11.48 16.64
N GLU A 27 2.06 -11.17 17.91
CA GLU A 27 1.87 -9.80 18.40
C GLU A 27 3.11 -8.93 18.18
N SER A 28 4.31 -9.45 18.46
CA SER A 28 5.56 -8.74 18.24
C SER A 28 5.77 -8.39 16.75
N ILE A 29 5.54 -9.34 15.83
CA ILE A 29 5.65 -9.07 14.39
C ILE A 29 4.56 -8.10 13.93
N ALA A 30 3.35 -8.18 14.48
CA ALA A 30 2.28 -7.23 14.18
C ALA A 30 2.67 -5.79 14.57
N GLN A 31 3.26 -5.59 15.75
CA GLN A 31 3.78 -4.28 16.18
C GLN A 31 4.91 -3.77 15.28
N GLU A 32 5.87 -4.63 14.89
CA GLU A 32 6.93 -4.26 13.94
C GLU A 32 6.35 -3.83 12.58
N MET A 33 5.34 -4.56 12.09
CA MET A 33 4.63 -4.22 10.86
C MET A 33 3.89 -2.89 10.95
N GLU A 34 3.29 -2.58 12.10
CA GLU A 34 2.60 -1.30 12.33
C GLU A 34 3.60 -0.14 12.28
N VAL A 35 4.73 -0.24 12.98
CA VAL A 35 5.78 0.80 12.99
C VAL A 35 6.34 1.01 11.57
N LEU A 36 6.65 -0.06 10.85
CA LEU A 36 7.12 0.02 9.46
C LEU A 36 6.05 0.63 8.53
N GLY A 37 4.78 0.32 8.77
CA GLY A 37 3.64 0.88 8.05
C GLY A 37 3.49 2.39 8.29
N GLN A 38 3.63 2.84 9.54
CA GLN A 38 3.60 4.25 9.90
C GLN A 38 4.76 5.02 9.24
N GLN A 39 5.99 4.49 9.29
CA GLN A 39 7.14 5.11 8.63
C GLN A 39 6.92 5.23 7.11
N LEU A 40 6.34 4.19 6.49
CA LEU A 40 5.99 4.23 5.07
C LEU A 40 4.94 5.30 4.77
N ALA A 41 3.91 5.42 5.60
CA ALA A 41 2.86 6.42 5.46
C ALA A 41 3.45 7.84 5.55
N GLN A 42 4.35 8.09 6.51
CA GLN A 42 5.06 9.36 6.61
C GLN A 42 5.87 9.69 5.36
N GLN A 43 6.58 8.71 4.78
CA GLN A 43 7.29 8.92 3.52
C GLN A 43 6.34 9.22 2.36
N ARG A 44 5.18 8.56 2.29
CA ARG A 44 4.15 8.83 1.27
C ARG A 44 3.60 10.25 1.39
N VAL A 45 3.27 10.69 2.60
CA VAL A 45 2.79 12.06 2.84
C VAL A 45 3.83 13.10 2.41
N LYS A 46 5.10 12.91 2.76
CA LYS A 46 6.18 13.81 2.31
C LYS A 46 6.30 13.85 0.79
N PHE A 47 6.20 12.68 0.13
CA PHE A 47 6.22 12.58 -1.32
C PHE A 47 5.00 13.27 -1.95
N ASP A 48 3.81 13.06 -1.41
CA ASP A 48 2.57 13.68 -1.88
C ASP A 48 2.59 15.20 -1.73
N LEU A 49 3.13 15.68 -0.61
CA LEU A 49 3.35 17.09 -0.38
C LEU A 49 4.33 17.67 -1.40
N ALA A 50 5.43 16.98 -1.69
CA ALA A 50 6.41 17.41 -2.69
C ALA A 50 5.82 17.44 -4.11
N LEU A 51 4.98 16.46 -4.47
CA LEU A 51 4.25 16.45 -5.74
C LEU A 51 3.26 17.61 -5.83
N ALA A 52 2.50 17.86 -4.77
CA ALA A 52 1.57 18.98 -4.71
C ALA A 52 2.31 20.34 -4.83
N GLN A 53 3.44 20.50 -4.15
CA GLN A 53 4.28 21.69 -4.25
C GLN A 53 4.88 21.88 -5.64
N ALA A 54 5.23 20.79 -6.33
CA ALA A 54 5.69 20.82 -7.71
C ALA A 54 4.56 21.09 -8.73
N GLY A 55 3.31 21.28 -8.27
CA GLY A 55 2.14 21.42 -9.15
C GLY A 55 1.77 20.14 -9.90
N ILE A 56 2.38 19.00 -9.53
CA ILE A 56 2.12 17.71 -10.13
C ILE A 56 0.90 17.12 -9.43
N SER A 57 -0.27 17.32 -10.03
CA SER A 57 -1.49 16.65 -9.61
C SER A 57 -1.28 15.14 -9.72
N ARG A 58 -1.50 14.36 -8.64
CA ARG A 58 -1.56 12.88 -8.68
C ARG A 58 -2.84 12.42 -9.41
N GLY A 59 -3.06 12.92 -10.62
CA GLY A 59 -4.25 12.67 -11.41
C GLY A 59 -4.52 11.18 -11.55
N VAL A 60 -5.41 10.67 -10.69
CA VAL A 60 -6.55 9.92 -11.19
C VAL A 60 -7.22 10.93 -12.11
N GLY A 61 -6.99 10.77 -13.42
CA GLY A 61 -7.40 11.76 -14.41
C GLY A 61 -8.85 12.16 -14.17
N MET A 62 -9.08 13.44 -13.90
CA MET A 62 -10.31 14.18 -14.12
C MET A 62 -10.17 15.53 -13.41
N GLY A 63 -9.55 16.49 -14.10
CA GLY A 63 -9.97 17.87 -13.92
C GLY A 63 -11.41 18.02 -14.46
N PRO A 64 -12.26 18.89 -13.89
CA PRO A 64 -13.59 19.13 -14.42
C PRO A 64 -13.45 19.93 -15.72
N GLY A 65 -13.22 19.25 -16.86
CA GLY A 65 -13.29 19.91 -18.16
C GLY A 65 -12.36 19.46 -19.29
N SER A 66 -11.58 18.37 -19.22
CA SER A 66 -10.84 17.93 -20.42
C SER A 66 -11.64 16.90 -21.23
N CYS A 67 -12.14 17.39 -22.35
CA CYS A 67 -12.86 16.71 -23.41
C CYS A 67 -12.22 15.40 -23.92
N GLY A 68 -13.07 14.45 -24.32
CA GLY A 68 -12.86 13.73 -25.58
C GLY A 68 -12.47 12.25 -25.51
N GLY A 69 -13.49 11.39 -25.57
CA GLY A 69 -13.52 10.27 -26.53
C GLY A 69 -12.56 9.09 -26.30
N GLY A 70 -13.11 8.00 -25.78
CA GLY A 70 -12.43 6.70 -25.77
C GLY A 70 -13.36 5.57 -25.38
N ARG A 71 -14.32 5.27 -26.26
CA ARG A 71 -15.11 4.04 -26.19
C ARG A 71 -14.17 2.83 -26.24
N GLY A 72 -14.49 1.82 -25.44
CA GLY A 72 -14.12 0.44 -25.74
C GLY A 72 -12.94 -0.09 -24.94
N HIS A 73 -13.23 -0.73 -23.82
CA HIS A 73 -12.79 -2.10 -23.63
C HIS A 73 -13.66 -2.77 -22.57
N MET A 74 -14.57 -3.63 -23.02
CA MET A 74 -15.05 -4.73 -22.20
C MET A 74 -13.84 -5.52 -21.73
N GLY A 75 -13.84 -5.92 -20.46
CA GLY A 75 -12.77 -6.73 -19.90
C GLY A 75 -13.09 -7.13 -18.47
N MET A 76 -14.07 -8.02 -18.32
CA MET A 76 -14.20 -8.86 -17.14
C MET A 76 -12.85 -9.54 -16.88
N SER A 77 -12.25 -9.29 -15.72
CA SER A 77 -11.19 -10.15 -15.21
C SER A 77 -11.58 -10.57 -13.80
N HIS A 78 -12.22 -11.73 -13.75
CA HIS A 78 -12.34 -12.54 -12.55
C HIS A 78 -10.94 -13.02 -12.12
N TRP A 79 -10.58 -12.69 -10.89
CA TRP A 79 -9.75 -13.47 -9.94
C TRP A 79 -9.51 -12.64 -8.67
#